data_AF-A0A6I9PYJ1-F1
#
_entry.id   AF-A0A6I9PYJ1-F1
#
_cell.length_a   1.000
_cell.length_b   1.000
_cell.length_c   1.000
_cell.angle_alpha   90.00
_cell.angle_beta   90.00
_cell.angle_gamma   90.00
#
_symmetry.space_group_name_H-M   'P 1'
#
loop_
_entity.id
_entity.type
_entity.pdbx_description
1 polymer ?
#
loop_
_entity_poly.entity_id
_entity_poly.type
_entity_poly.pdbx_seq_one_letter_code
_entity_poly.pdbx_strand_id
1 'polypeptide(L)' 'MASVRVAVRVRPMNRREKDLTAKCIIKMEGNKTSITNLKIPDGNAGEVLRDRIKTFTYDFSYDSMDSKSSPFVSQEK' A
#
# COMPACT_ATOMS: atom_id res chain seq x y z
N MET A 1 26.42 -13.28 10.51
CA MET A 1 25.15 -13.43 9.76
C MET A 1 24.87 -12.13 9.03
N ALA A 2 24.66 -12.18 7.71
CA ALA A 2 24.17 -11.02 6.97
C ALA A 2 22.64 -10.99 7.11
N SER A 3 22.09 -9.89 7.65
CA SER A 3 20.65 -9.67 7.68
C SER A 3 20.23 -9.02 6.36
N VAL A 4 19.33 -9.64 5.62
CA VAL A 4 18.74 -9.05 4.41
C VAL A 4 17.76 -7.97 4.84
N ARG A 5 17.92 -6.77 4.27
CA ARG A 5 16.96 -5.67 4.45
C ARG A 5 16.04 -5.58 3.24
N VAL A 6 14.75 -5.43 3.48
CA VAL A 6 13.71 -5.38 2.45
C VAL A 6 13.00 -4.03 2.47
N ALA A 7 12.87 -3.43 1.29
CA ALA A 7 12.15 -2.17 1.10
C ALA A 7 11.04 -2.33 0.06
N VAL A 8 9.92 -1.67 0.28
CA VAL A 8 8.83 -1.54 -0.68
C VAL A 8 8.47 -0.08 -0.90
N ARG A 9 7.91 0.23 -2.07
CA ARG A 9 7.47 1.58 -2.44
C ARG A 9 6.19 1.52 -3.23
N VAL A 10 5.20 2.34 -2.86
CA VAL A 10 4.01 2.55 -3.69
C VAL A 10 4.24 3.76 -4.60
N ARG A 11 3.99 3.60 -5.89
CA ARG A 11 4.09 4.67 -6.88
C ARG A 11 2.79 5.50 -6.95
N PRO A 12 2.83 6.74 -7.47
CA PRO A 12 1.62 7.45 -7.86
C PRO A 12 0.81 6.68 -8.91
N MET A 13 -0.50 6.89 -8.90
CA MET A 13 -1.39 6.44 -9.98
C MET A 13 -1.03 7.16 -11.28
N ASN A 14 -0.87 6.39 -12.36
CA ASN A 14 -0.59 6.93 -13.69
C ASN A 14 -1.86 7.54 -14.31
N ARG A 15 -1.70 8.20 -15.46
CA ARG A 15 -2.80 8.88 -16.14
C ARG A 15 -3.95 7.93 -16.48
N ARG A 16 -3.66 6.77 -17.08
CA ARG A 16 -4.69 5.80 -17.48
C ARG A 16 -5.50 5.29 -16.28
N GLU A 17 -4.84 5.05 -15.15
CA GLU A 17 -5.50 4.63 -13.91
C GLU A 17 -6.45 5.72 -13.39
N LYS A 18 -6.05 6.99 -13.45
CA LYS A 18 -6.91 8.13 -13.09
C LYS A 18 -8.08 8.29 -14.06
N ASP A 19 -7.83 8.21 -15.36
CA ASP A 19 -8.83 8.35 -16.43
C ASP A 19 -9.92 7.26 -16.32
N LEU A 20 -9.54 6.05 -15.89
CA LEU A 20 -10.46 4.94 -15.64
C LEU A 20 -11.02 4.89 -14.22
N THR A 21 -10.78 5.92 -13.39
CA THR A 21 -11.21 5.97 -11.99
C THR A 21 -10.82 4.72 -11.17
N ALA A 22 -9.64 4.17 -11.45
CA ALA A 22 -9.15 2.99 -10.77
C ALA A 22 -8.95 3.26 -9.26
N LYS A 23 -9.36 2.30 -8.44
CA LYS A 23 -9.21 2.39 -6.99
C LYS A 23 -7.80 1.99 -6.58
N CYS A 24 -7.15 2.81 -5.74
CA CYS A 24 -5.96 2.35 -5.05
C CYS A 24 -6.34 1.36 -3.94
N ILE A 25 -5.61 0.25 -3.86
CA ILE A 25 -5.82 -0.81 -2.88
C ILE A 25 -4.69 -0.92 -1.86
N ILE A 26 -3.70 -0.03 -1.94
CA ILE A 26 -2.53 -0.02 -1.08
C ILE A 26 -2.70 1.07 -0.03
N LYS A 27 -2.44 0.73 1.23
CA LYS A 27 -2.31 1.67 2.34
C LYS A 27 -0.97 1.43 3.02
N MET A 28 -0.20 2.50 3.25
CA MET A 28 1.06 2.42 4.00
C MET A 28 0.94 3.18 5.32
N GLU A 29 1.51 2.60 6.38
CA GLU A 29 1.56 3.20 7.71
C GLU A 29 2.86 2.79 8.39
N GLY A 30 3.80 3.73 8.50
CA GLY A 30 5.16 3.46 8.98
C GLY A 30 5.84 2.40 8.11
N ASN A 31 6.21 1.26 8.71
CA ASN A 31 6.83 0.14 8.02
C ASN A 31 5.85 -0.95 7.56
N LYS A 32 4.54 -0.70 7.72
CA LYS A 32 3.47 -1.63 7.33
C LYS A 32 2.89 -1.22 5.99
N THR A 33 2.66 -2.21 5.14
CA THR A 33 1.96 -2.08 3.87
C THR A 33 0.76 -3.02 3.86
N SER A 34 -0.44 -2.46 3.69
CA SER A 34 -1.70 -3.20 3.62
C SER A 34 -2.24 -3.22 2.20
N ILE A 35 -2.69 -4.39 1.75
CA ILE A 35 -3.32 -4.62 0.44
C ILE A 35 -4.77 -5.02 0.68
N THR A 36 -5.70 -4.29 0.04
CA THR A 36 -7.14 -4.55 0.13
C THR A 36 -7.63 -5.32 -1.10
N ASN A 37 -8.19 -6.51 -0.90
CA ASN A 37 -8.85 -7.28 -1.96
C ASN A 37 -10.30 -6.83 -2.15
N LEU A 38 -10.53 -6.01 -3.19
CA LEU A 38 -11.86 -5.47 -3.51
C LEU A 38 -12.87 -6.54 -3.98
N LYS A 39 -12.44 -7.76 -4.31
CA LYS A 39 -13.35 -8.85 -4.71
C LYS A 39 -14.13 -9.42 -3.52
N ILE A 40 -13.60 -9.25 -2.31
CA ILE A 40 -14.26 -9.67 -1.08
C ILE A 40 -15.08 -8.48 -0.58
N PRO A 41 -16.42 -8.61 -0.47
CA PRO A 41 -17.26 -7.52 0.01
C PRO A 41 -16.96 -7.16 1.47
N ASP A 42 -17.34 -5.94 1.88
CA ASP A 42 -17.39 -5.54 3.29
C ASP A 42 -18.39 -6.45 4.02
N GLY A 43 -17.90 -7.44 4.77
CA GLY A 43 -18.73 -8.40 5.51
C GLY A 43 -18.26 -8.53 6.96
N ASN A 44 -19.20 -8.37 7.89
CA ASN A 44 -18.98 -8.50 9.34
C ASN A 44 -18.73 -9.95 9.75
N ALA A 45 -17.52 -10.45 9.54
CA ALA A 45 -17.02 -11.66 10.19
C ALA A 45 -15.49 -11.62 10.19
N GLY A 46 -14.87 -11.80 11.36
CA GLY A 46 -13.44 -11.54 11.58
C GLY A 46 -12.50 -12.29 10.63
N GLU A 47 -12.85 -13.51 10.19
CA GLU A 47 -12.06 -14.27 9.22
C GLU A 47 -12.10 -13.66 7.81
N VAL A 48 -13.26 -13.17 7.37
CA VAL A 48 -13.44 -12.52 6.06
C VAL A 48 -12.63 -11.22 5.98
N LEU A 49 -12.48 -10.49 7.09
CA LEU A 49 -11.67 -9.27 7.14
C LEU A 49 -10.17 -9.54 6.95
N ARG A 50 -9.65 -10.65 7.49
CA ARG A 50 -8.24 -11.07 7.28
C ARG A 50 -7.95 -11.50 5.85
N ASP A 51 -8.94 -12.07 5.17
CA ASP A 51 -8.81 -12.40 3.75
C ASP A 51 -8.94 -11.16 2.86
N ARG A 52 -9.67 -10.15 3.33
CA ARG A 52 -9.87 -8.89 2.63
C ARG A 52 -8.68 -7.95 2.75
N ILE A 53 -8.09 -7.79 3.92
CA ILE A 53 -6.94 -6.90 4.14
C ILE A 53 -5.74 -7.73 4.59
N LYS A 54 -4.72 -7.79 3.74
CA LYS A 54 -3.43 -8.42 4.09
C LYS A 54 -2.40 -7.35 4.39
N THR A 55 -1.81 -7.41 5.58
CA THR A 55 -0.79 -6.46 6.03
C THR A 55 0.57 -7.14 6.12
N PHE A 56 1.57 -6.50 5.53
CA PHE A 56 2.97 -6.94 5.51
C PHE A 56 3.83 -5.90 6.22
N THR A 57 4.91 -6.35 6.85
CA THR A 57 5.87 -5.49 7.54
C THR A 57 7.24 -5.65 6.89
N TYR A 58 7.91 -4.54 6.61
CA TYR A 58 9.23 -4.49 5.98
C TYR A 58 10.21 -3.68 6.83
N ASP A 59 11.50 -3.65 6.46
CA ASP A 59 12.44 -2.70 7.05
C ASP A 59 12.10 -1.26 6.63
N PHE A 60 11.62 -1.09 5.40
CA PHE A 60 11.21 0.20 4.84
C PHE A 60 9.95 0.08 3.98
N SER A 61 9.00 0.98 4.18
CA SER A 61 7.83 1.17 3.30
C SER A 61 7.74 2.64 2.92
N TYR A 62 7.85 2.94 1.63
CA TYR A 62 7.86 4.31 1.11
C TYR A 62 6.54 4.63 0.41
N ASP A 63 5.78 5.57 0.99
CA ASP A 63 4.58 6.10 0.36
C ASP A 63 4.95 7.22 -0.62
N SER A 64 4.76 6.99 -1.91
CA SER A 64 4.93 8.03 -2.93
C SER A 64 3.64 8.29 -3.70
N MET A 65 2.47 7.96 -3.14
CA MET A 65 1.21 8.11 -3.86
C MET A 65 0.82 9.57 -4.12
N ASP A 66 0.96 10.41 -3.11
CA ASP A 66 0.50 11.80 -3.14
C ASP A 66 1.58 12.72 -2.57
N SER A 67 2.13 13.59 -3.42
CA SER A 67 3.12 14.60 -3.04
C SER A 67 2.68 15.56 -1.93
N LYS A 68 1.37 15.64 -1.65
CA LYS A 68 0.81 16.50 -0.60
C LYS A 68 0.57 15.77 0.72
N SER A 69 0.75 14.45 0.75
CA SER A 69 0.52 13.68 1.96
C SER A 69 1.71 13.82 2.91
N SER A 70 1.44 13.86 4.22
CA SER A 70 2.50 13.87 5.24
C SER A 70 3.47 12.67 5.14
N PRO A 71 3.04 11.44 4.81
CA PRO A 71 3.97 10.31 4.67
C PRO A 71 4.70 10.26 3.32
N PHE A 72 4.57 11.28 2.46
CA PHE A 72 5.18 11.28 1.13
C PHE A 72 6.70 11.20 1.18
N VAL A 73 7.26 10.28 0.40
CA VAL A 73 8.69 10.13 0.16
C VAL A 73 8.97 10.34 -1.33
N SER A 74 9.78 11.35 -1.65
CA SER A 74 10.16 11.68 -3.03
C SER A 74 11.01 10.58 -3.68
N GLN A 75 11.04 10.55 -5.02
CA GLN A 75 11.77 9.53 -5.79
C GLN A 75 13.15 10.00 -6.23
N GLU A 76 13.44 11.27 -5.99
CA GLU A 76 14.66 11.94 -6.41
C GLU A 76 15.85 11.50 -5.54
N LYS A 77 17.01 11.47 -6.18
CA LYS A 77 18.27 10.96 -5.65
C LYS A 77 19.08 12.08 -5.01
#